data_AF-A0A2T4FN49-F1
#
_entry.id   AF-A0A2T4FN49-F1
#
_cell.length_a   1.000
_cell.length_b   1.000
_cell.length_c   1.000
_cell.angle_alpha   90.00
_cell.angle_beta   90.00
_cell.angle_gamma   90.00
#
_symmetry.space_group_name_H-M   'P 1'
#
loop_
_entity.id
_entity.type
_entity.pdbx_description
1 polymer ?
#
loop_
_entity_poly.entity_id
_entity_poly.type
_entity_poly.pdbx_seq_one_letter_code
_entity_poly.pdbx_strand_id
1 'polypeptide(L)'
;MRDLDKRSLSRMRIALLQSLNPTAPLGYIKPEALHGSPWGLEILTSGSLKGGVNDAKGGSQSLNGRVFFSDRTPESATDATTRKNLRTKARTYSRGLGIVPSNASSRAQQHRLTQILTHSTDRGSPLSLTYKPVTLAIKDPQAIDAEGSAWLQNFLHDAYIVSGAASKLLTAPPEQSVNAVKLPRSITFKFENAPDCVLEGKALEVLYTQWACKLREALEQGKAPYLSLLNKGTVIPVVFGFEKLRNLSSHPIHDHSGNATKLYSYQNQNHPLSGGANGGKLKEIEVRSLADLATLLLGCEVKSTQLPEEVLVRIKGKREDQAEYLTPAQLSQFRQRVLAQAALHAPQGSSLALASMSHLQQINAIVRSENLQNHWV
;
A
#
# COMPACT_ATOMS: atom_id res chain seq x y z
N MET A 1 40.49 15.55 29.24
CA MET A 1 39.10 15.80 28.84
C MET A 1 38.21 15.19 29.91
N ARG A 2 37.36 15.97 30.61
CA ARG A 2 36.42 15.42 31.60
C ARG A 2 35.26 14.79 30.83
N ASP A 3 35.12 13.47 30.93
CA ASP A 3 33.98 12.77 30.35
C ASP A 3 32.68 13.26 30.99
N LEU A 4 31.67 13.54 30.15
CA LEU A 4 30.32 13.84 30.62
C LEU A 4 29.79 12.63 31.39
N ASP A 5 29.24 12.86 32.59
CA ASP A 5 28.62 11.80 33.35
C ASP A 5 27.37 11.25 32.62
N LYS A 6 27.01 9.99 32.87
CA LYS A 6 25.91 9.30 32.17
C LYS A 6 24.57 10.03 32.28
N ARG A 7 24.32 10.77 33.37
CA ARG A 7 23.08 11.52 33.58
C ARG A 7 23.04 12.75 32.70
N SER A 8 24.15 13.49 32.59
CA SER A 8 24.28 14.63 31.68
C SER A 8 24.19 14.21 30.22
N LEU A 9 24.83 13.11 29.83
CA LEU A 9 24.70 12.53 28.49
C LEU A 9 23.25 12.15 28.15
N SER A 10 22.55 11.50 29.10
CA SER A 10 21.15 11.13 28.91
C SER A 10 20.25 12.37 28.80
N ARG A 11 20.48 13.41 29.60
CA ARG A 11 19.73 14.68 29.53
C ARG A 11 19.95 15.40 28.22
N MET A 12 21.20 15.53 27.77
CA MET A 12 21.53 16.12 26.46
C MET A 12 20.89 15.33 25.32
N ARG A 13 20.92 13.99 25.38
CA ARG A 13 20.27 13.13 24.37
C ARG A 13 18.76 13.36 24.33
N ILE A 14 18.08 13.46 25.48
CA ILE A 14 16.64 13.73 25.55
C ILE A 14 16.34 15.12 24.99
N ALA A 15 17.09 16.14 25.40
CA ALA A 15 16.92 17.51 24.92
C ALA A 15 17.15 17.64 23.40
N LEU A 16 18.15 16.94 22.85
CA LEU A 16 18.39 16.88 21.40
C LEU A 16 17.25 16.17 20.66
N LEU A 17 16.75 15.04 21.18
CA LEU A 17 15.63 14.33 20.57
C LEU A 17 14.34 15.14 20.57
N GLN A 18 14.08 15.87 21.67
CA GLN A 18 12.96 16.80 21.80
C GLN A 18 13.13 18.00 20.86
N SER A 19 14.33 18.58 20.75
CA SER A 19 14.60 19.66 19.79
C SER A 19 14.36 19.23 18.34
N LEU A 20 14.71 17.99 17.98
CA LEU A 20 14.49 17.43 16.65
C LEU A 20 13.03 16.96 16.41
N ASN A 21 12.24 16.81 17.47
CA ASN A 21 10.86 16.34 17.44
C ASN A 21 10.05 17.04 18.55
N PRO A 22 9.76 18.34 18.43
CA PRO A 22 9.24 19.14 19.54
C PRO A 22 7.85 18.71 20.00
N THR A 23 7.08 18.03 19.15
CA THR A 23 5.75 17.51 19.46
C THR A 23 5.77 16.09 20.02
N ALA A 24 6.93 15.43 20.10
CA ALA A 24 7.02 14.09 20.65
C ALA A 24 6.72 14.07 22.15
N PRO A 25 6.06 13.03 22.67
CA PRO A 25 5.75 12.94 24.09
C PRO A 25 7.03 12.91 24.94
N LEU A 26 6.90 13.35 26.20
CA LEU A 26 8.01 13.33 27.15
C LEU A 26 8.56 11.90 27.29
N GLY A 27 9.89 11.76 27.22
CA GLY A 27 10.54 10.44 27.28
C GLY A 27 10.46 9.64 25.99
N TYR A 28 10.05 10.24 24.87
CA TYR A 28 10.08 9.60 23.55
C TYR A 28 11.47 9.01 23.24
N ILE A 29 11.47 7.74 22.87
CA ILE A 29 12.64 7.03 22.38
C ILE A 29 12.35 6.61 20.94
N LYS A 30 13.21 7.05 20.02
CA LYS A 30 13.12 6.68 18.59
C LYS A 30 13.04 5.15 18.41
N PRO A 31 12.26 4.65 17.43
CA PRO A 31 12.34 3.26 17.02
C PRO A 31 13.76 2.85 16.61
N GLU A 32 14.14 1.61 16.90
CA GLU A 32 15.44 1.03 16.50
C GLU A 32 15.33 0.21 15.20
N ALA A 33 14.13 -0.27 14.88
CA ALA A 33 13.82 -0.95 13.65
C ALA A 33 12.54 -0.38 13.02
N LEU A 34 12.51 -0.29 11.70
CA LEU A 34 11.39 0.21 10.92
C LEU A 34 10.98 -0.82 9.87
N HIS A 35 9.68 -0.98 9.66
CA HIS A 35 9.12 -1.73 8.55
C HIS A 35 8.17 -0.82 7.77
N GLY A 36 8.45 -0.60 6.49
CA GLY A 36 7.49 0.04 5.60
C GLY A 36 6.59 -1.00 4.96
N SER A 37 5.30 -0.74 4.80
CA SER A 37 4.43 -1.63 4.03
C SER A 37 3.27 -0.88 3.37
N PRO A 38 2.92 -1.24 2.13
CA PRO A 38 1.64 -0.83 1.54
C PRO A 38 0.46 -1.61 2.15
N TRP A 39 0.74 -2.72 2.86
CA TRP A 39 -0.22 -3.63 3.50
C TRP A 39 -0.40 -3.30 5.00
N GLY A 40 -0.40 -2.02 5.34
CA GLY A 40 -0.39 -1.59 6.74
C GLY A 40 -1.60 -2.06 7.53
N LEU A 41 -2.80 -1.99 6.95
CA LEU A 41 -4.01 -2.43 7.64
C LEU A 41 -4.02 -3.93 7.89
N GLU A 42 -3.60 -4.72 6.89
CA GLU A 42 -3.57 -6.18 6.99
C GLU A 42 -2.58 -6.65 8.08
N ILE A 43 -1.46 -5.94 8.23
CA ILE A 43 -0.52 -6.16 9.33
C ILE A 43 -1.19 -5.89 10.68
N LEU A 44 -1.92 -4.78 10.81
CA LEU A 44 -2.65 -4.43 12.04
C LEU A 44 -3.73 -5.45 12.36
N THR A 45 -4.56 -5.81 11.38
CA THR A 45 -5.64 -6.79 11.52
C THR A 45 -5.10 -8.17 11.91
N SER A 46 -3.96 -8.57 11.33
CA SER A 46 -3.34 -9.86 11.63
C SER A 46 -2.49 -9.87 12.91
N GLY A 47 -2.29 -8.71 13.54
CA GLY A 47 -1.49 -8.54 14.75
C GLY A 47 -0.01 -8.89 14.60
N SER A 48 0.51 -9.07 13.39
CA SER A 48 1.89 -9.50 13.15
C SER A 48 2.42 -9.15 11.76
N LEU A 49 3.73 -8.98 11.65
CA LEU A 49 4.43 -8.98 10.36
C LEU A 49 4.54 -10.43 9.87
N LYS A 50 3.67 -10.80 8.94
CA LYS A 50 3.65 -12.14 8.34
C LYS A 50 4.31 -12.11 6.97
N GLY A 51 5.17 -13.11 6.72
CA GLY A 51 5.62 -13.37 5.35
C GLY A 51 4.51 -14.05 4.56
N GLY A 52 4.17 -13.50 3.39
CA GLY A 52 3.37 -14.23 2.40
C GLY A 52 1.84 -14.27 2.58
N VAL A 53 1.23 -13.50 3.49
CA VAL A 53 -0.26 -13.40 3.50
C VAL A 53 -0.81 -12.70 2.25
N ASN A 54 0.02 -11.92 1.54
CA ASN A 54 -0.40 -11.11 0.39
C ASN A 54 0.24 -11.48 -0.96
N ASP A 55 1.03 -12.56 -1.02
CA ASP A 55 1.34 -13.23 -2.29
C ASP A 55 1.91 -14.63 -2.08
N ALA A 56 1.19 -15.66 -2.51
CA ALA A 56 1.72 -17.01 -2.64
C ALA A 56 2.51 -17.22 -3.95
N LYS A 57 2.56 -16.22 -4.84
CA LYS A 57 3.22 -16.30 -6.16
C LYS A 57 4.29 -15.22 -6.32
N GLY A 58 5.43 -15.48 -5.67
CA GLY A 58 6.78 -15.17 -6.14
C GLY A 58 7.01 -13.88 -6.92
N GLY A 59 7.60 -12.89 -6.26
CA GLY A 59 8.75 -12.21 -6.87
C GLY A 59 10.00 -12.98 -6.46
N SER A 60 10.90 -13.28 -7.40
CA SER A 60 12.16 -14.02 -7.19
C SER A 60 13.12 -13.40 -6.16
N GLN A 61 12.76 -12.26 -5.55
CA GLN A 61 13.52 -11.52 -4.52
C GLN A 61 12.61 -10.98 -3.38
N SER A 62 11.38 -11.48 -3.27
CA SER A 62 10.38 -10.90 -2.37
C SER A 62 10.54 -11.35 -0.92
N LEU A 63 11.12 -10.50 -0.08
CA LEU A 63 11.07 -10.61 1.39
C LEU A 63 9.74 -10.07 1.99
N ASN A 64 8.68 -9.99 1.18
CA ASN A 64 7.45 -9.25 1.51
C ASN A 64 6.90 -9.61 2.90
N GLY A 65 6.88 -8.60 3.78
CA GLY A 65 6.36 -8.69 5.14
C GLY A 65 7.36 -9.10 6.22
N ARG A 66 8.63 -9.35 5.89
CA ARG A 66 9.66 -9.77 6.89
C ARG A 66 10.87 -8.83 7.00
N VAL A 67 10.96 -7.82 6.14
CA VAL A 67 12.10 -6.87 6.12
C VAL A 67 12.02 -5.85 7.24
N PHE A 68 13.04 -5.80 8.09
CA PHE A 68 13.31 -4.69 8.98
C PHE A 68 14.46 -3.84 8.44
N PHE A 69 14.27 -2.54 8.45
CA PHE A 69 15.36 -1.59 8.39
C PHE A 69 15.76 -1.29 9.82
N SER A 70 16.93 -1.76 10.27
CA SER A 70 17.47 -1.42 11.59
C SER A 70 18.64 -0.45 11.47
N ASP A 71 18.79 0.44 12.46
CA ASP A 71 20.01 1.26 12.55
C ASP A 71 21.23 0.39 12.86
N ARG A 72 21.09 -0.75 13.55
CA ARG A 72 22.20 -1.62 13.96
C ARG A 72 22.71 -2.59 12.88
N THR A 73 22.19 -2.55 11.67
CA THR A 73 22.61 -3.46 10.59
C THR A 73 23.18 -2.70 9.40
N PRO A 74 24.36 -3.13 8.88
CA PRO A 74 24.97 -2.50 7.72
C PRO A 74 24.14 -2.74 6.46
N GLU A 75 24.18 -1.81 5.50
CA GLU A 75 23.49 -1.97 4.21
C GLU A 75 24.35 -2.73 3.19
N SER A 76 25.66 -2.54 3.26
CA SER A 76 26.69 -3.26 2.50
C SER A 76 27.66 -3.94 3.45
N ALA A 77 28.30 -5.02 3.01
CA ALA A 77 29.40 -5.66 3.73
C ALA A 77 30.58 -4.71 4.02
N THR A 78 30.68 -3.60 3.29
CA THR A 78 31.74 -2.58 3.42
C THR A 78 31.38 -1.43 4.36
N ASP A 79 30.18 -1.39 4.94
CA ASP A 79 29.75 -0.28 5.78
C ASP A 79 30.38 -0.35 7.19
N ALA A 80 31.10 0.71 7.59
CA ALA A 80 31.74 0.80 8.91
C ALA A 80 30.79 1.16 10.06
N THR A 81 29.58 1.68 9.76
CA THR A 81 28.62 2.19 10.76
C THR A 81 27.17 1.87 10.40
N THR A 82 26.30 2.12 11.38
CA THR A 82 24.83 2.03 11.34
C THR A 82 24.18 2.65 10.09
N ARG A 83 23.03 2.09 9.70
CA ARG A 83 22.32 2.40 8.43
C ARG A 83 21.88 3.87 8.33
N LYS A 84 22.44 4.62 7.38
CA LYS A 84 21.99 6.00 7.08
C LYS A 84 20.55 6.01 6.50
N ASN A 85 19.81 7.08 6.77
CA ASN A 85 18.49 7.36 6.19
C ASN A 85 17.39 6.30 6.46
N LEU A 86 17.40 5.69 7.66
CA LEU A 86 16.50 4.59 8.05
C LEU A 86 15.02 4.84 7.70
N ARG A 87 14.46 5.96 8.16
CA ARG A 87 13.06 6.33 7.91
C ARG A 87 12.77 6.51 6.42
N THR A 88 13.68 7.12 5.67
CA THR A 88 13.52 7.32 4.22
C THR A 88 13.41 5.98 3.49
N LYS A 89 14.20 4.97 3.87
CA LYS A 89 14.15 3.65 3.25
C LYS A 89 12.85 2.91 3.55
N ALA A 90 12.42 2.93 4.82
CA ALA A 90 11.13 2.38 5.20
C ALA A 90 9.98 3.06 4.43
N ARG A 91 10.01 4.39 4.28
CA ARG A 91 9.04 5.14 3.46
C ARG A 91 9.06 4.72 2.00
N THR A 92 10.24 4.64 1.36
CA THR A 92 10.35 4.20 -0.03
C THR A 92 9.77 2.79 -0.22
N TYR A 93 10.13 1.87 0.68
CA TYR A 93 9.66 0.50 0.64
C TYR A 93 8.14 0.40 0.88
N SER A 94 7.58 1.23 1.77
CA SER A 94 6.13 1.27 2.05
C SER A 94 5.26 1.68 0.86
N ARG A 95 5.85 2.23 -0.20
CA ARG A 95 5.12 2.54 -1.45
C ARG A 95 4.78 1.31 -2.27
N GLY A 96 5.43 0.17 -2.00
CA GLY A 96 5.15 -1.09 -2.69
C GLY A 96 5.42 -1.07 -4.20
N LEU A 97 6.32 -0.20 -4.65
CA LEU A 97 6.72 -0.09 -6.06
C LEU A 97 7.56 -1.30 -6.48
N GLY A 98 7.38 -1.74 -7.71
CA GLY A 98 8.16 -2.83 -8.32
C GLY A 98 8.03 -2.83 -9.83
N ILE A 99 8.85 -3.67 -10.48
CA ILE A 99 8.89 -3.80 -11.95
C ILE A 99 7.86 -4.79 -12.50
N VAL A 100 7.28 -5.63 -11.64
CA VAL A 100 6.34 -6.68 -12.05
C VAL A 100 4.89 -6.23 -11.89
N PRO A 101 3.96 -6.67 -12.75
CA PRO A 101 2.55 -6.29 -12.71
C PRO A 101 1.84 -6.70 -11.40
N SER A 102 2.39 -7.68 -10.69
CA SER A 102 1.90 -8.19 -9.40
C SER A 102 2.34 -7.37 -8.18
N ASN A 103 3.13 -6.30 -8.34
CA ASN A 103 3.52 -5.47 -7.21
C ASN A 103 2.31 -4.70 -6.62
N ALA A 104 2.40 -4.35 -5.34
CA ALA A 104 1.29 -3.75 -4.59
C ALA A 104 0.78 -2.43 -5.21
N SER A 105 1.70 -1.56 -5.67
CA SER A 105 1.32 -0.30 -6.32
C SER A 105 0.61 -0.55 -7.66
N SER A 106 1.11 -1.48 -8.46
CA SER A 106 0.49 -1.84 -9.74
C SER A 106 -0.90 -2.41 -9.53
N ARG A 107 -1.07 -3.34 -8.59
CA ARG A 107 -2.36 -3.94 -8.25
C ARG A 107 -3.40 -2.92 -7.78
N ALA A 108 -2.99 -1.94 -6.99
CA ALA A 108 -3.88 -0.84 -6.59
C ALA A 108 -4.34 0.00 -7.80
N GLN A 109 -3.42 0.34 -8.71
CA GLN A 109 -3.77 1.12 -9.90
C GLN A 109 -4.59 0.31 -10.91
N GLN A 110 -4.29 -0.97 -11.09
CA GLN A 110 -5.08 -1.91 -11.90
C GLN A 110 -6.54 -1.96 -11.41
N HIS A 111 -6.77 -1.99 -10.09
CA HIS A 111 -8.12 -1.94 -9.54
C HIS A 111 -8.88 -0.70 -10.02
N ARG A 112 -8.27 0.48 -9.93
CA ARG A 112 -8.89 1.71 -10.42
C ARG A 112 -9.14 1.71 -11.93
N LEU A 113 -8.21 1.18 -12.72
CA LEU A 113 -8.38 1.05 -14.17
C LEU A 113 -9.52 0.09 -14.52
N THR A 114 -9.66 -1.04 -13.80
CA THR A 114 -10.79 -1.96 -14.01
C THR A 114 -12.13 -1.31 -13.69
N GLN A 115 -12.21 -0.45 -12.67
CA GLN A 115 -13.43 0.32 -12.39
C GLN A 115 -13.81 1.26 -13.54
N ILE A 116 -12.82 1.87 -14.22
CA ILE A 116 -13.09 2.73 -15.39
C ILE A 116 -13.66 1.89 -16.54
N LEU A 117 -13.09 0.71 -16.79
CA LEU A 117 -13.57 -0.21 -17.82
C LEU A 117 -15.00 -0.68 -17.56
N THR A 118 -15.31 -1.13 -16.34
CA THR A 118 -16.65 -1.63 -16.00
C THR A 118 -17.70 -0.51 -15.92
N HIS A 119 -17.29 0.70 -15.50
CA HIS A 119 -18.19 1.84 -15.46
C HIS A 119 -18.69 2.24 -16.86
N SER A 120 -17.84 2.14 -17.87
CA SER A 120 -18.21 2.39 -19.27
C SER A 120 -19.41 1.53 -19.68
N THR A 121 -19.34 0.24 -19.39
CA THR A 121 -20.41 -0.71 -19.75
C THR A 121 -21.67 -0.51 -18.94
N ASP A 122 -21.57 -0.26 -17.63
CA ASP A 122 -22.74 -0.07 -16.75
C ASP A 122 -23.58 1.15 -17.17
N ARG A 123 -22.94 2.15 -17.80
CA ARG A 123 -23.58 3.37 -18.30
C ARG A 123 -23.88 3.36 -19.80
N GLY A 124 -23.67 2.23 -20.49
CA GLY A 124 -23.90 2.11 -21.93
C GLY A 124 -22.92 2.91 -22.80
N SER A 125 -21.79 3.34 -22.25
CA SER A 125 -20.71 3.99 -23.00
C SER A 125 -19.80 2.92 -23.63
N PRO A 126 -19.44 3.02 -24.92
CA PRO A 126 -18.55 2.06 -25.57
C PRO A 126 -17.11 2.19 -25.06
N LEU A 127 -16.39 1.06 -25.01
CA LEU A 127 -14.96 1.05 -24.67
C LEU A 127 -14.13 1.63 -25.83
N SER A 128 -13.00 2.27 -25.53
CA SER A 128 -12.11 2.80 -26.57
C SER A 128 -11.25 1.70 -27.22
N LEU A 129 -11.77 1.06 -28.26
CA LEU A 129 -11.11 0.00 -29.01
C LEU A 129 -10.17 0.54 -30.11
N THR A 130 -9.15 1.31 -29.72
CA THR A 130 -8.25 2.03 -30.66
C THR A 130 -6.79 1.59 -30.60
N TYR A 131 -6.43 0.69 -29.70
CA TYR A 131 -5.07 0.18 -29.59
C TYR A 131 -4.81 -0.90 -30.66
N LYS A 132 -3.53 -1.15 -30.95
CA LYS A 132 -3.11 -2.16 -31.96
C LYS A 132 -3.68 -3.55 -31.61
N PRO A 133 -4.08 -4.35 -32.62
CA PRO A 133 -4.47 -5.75 -32.42
C PRO A 133 -3.41 -6.55 -31.66
N VAL A 134 -3.86 -7.59 -30.95
CA VAL A 134 -2.98 -8.50 -30.22
C VAL A 134 -3.33 -9.96 -30.52
N THR A 135 -2.35 -10.83 -30.36
CA THR A 135 -2.52 -12.28 -30.46
C THR A 135 -2.19 -12.91 -29.12
N LEU A 136 -3.10 -13.75 -28.62
CA LEU A 136 -2.94 -14.49 -27.38
C LEU A 136 -2.85 -15.99 -27.70
N ALA A 137 -1.74 -16.62 -27.34
CA ALA A 137 -1.62 -18.07 -27.38
C ALA A 137 -2.26 -18.62 -26.09
N ILE A 138 -3.33 -19.40 -26.23
CA ILE A 138 -4.10 -19.98 -25.13
C ILE A 138 -4.20 -21.48 -25.37
N LYS A 139 -3.92 -22.31 -24.37
CA LYS A 139 -3.85 -23.76 -24.57
C LYS A 139 -5.17 -24.37 -25.05
N ASP A 140 -6.27 -23.97 -24.41
CA ASP A 140 -7.61 -24.49 -24.64
C ASP A 140 -8.65 -23.36 -24.55
N PRO A 141 -9.74 -23.36 -25.35
CA PRO A 141 -10.78 -22.34 -25.28
C PRO A 141 -11.42 -22.15 -23.90
N GLN A 142 -11.44 -23.16 -23.02
CA GLN A 142 -11.98 -22.99 -21.67
C GLN A 142 -11.10 -22.09 -20.78
N ALA A 143 -9.83 -21.89 -21.15
CA ALA A 143 -8.89 -21.07 -20.40
C ALA A 143 -8.93 -19.57 -20.77
N ILE A 144 -9.69 -19.17 -21.80
CA ILE A 144 -9.76 -17.79 -22.31
C ILE A 144 -9.96 -16.77 -21.19
N ASP A 145 -10.85 -17.05 -20.25
CA ASP A 145 -11.18 -16.13 -19.17
C ASP A 145 -10.06 -15.97 -18.14
N ALA A 146 -9.44 -17.09 -17.74
CA ALA A 146 -8.38 -17.08 -16.73
C ALA A 146 -7.11 -16.43 -17.29
N GLU A 147 -6.71 -16.82 -18.51
CA GLU A 147 -5.54 -16.28 -19.19
C GLU A 147 -5.77 -14.84 -19.66
N GLY A 148 -6.98 -14.52 -20.12
CA GLY A 148 -7.35 -13.17 -20.53
C GLY A 148 -7.37 -12.15 -19.40
N SER A 149 -7.83 -12.53 -18.20
CA SER A 149 -7.74 -11.66 -17.02
C SER A 149 -6.29 -11.40 -16.60
N ALA A 150 -5.44 -12.43 -16.66
CA ALA A 150 -4.00 -12.29 -16.40
C ALA A 150 -3.30 -11.43 -17.47
N TRP A 151 -3.67 -11.61 -18.74
CA TRP A 151 -3.18 -10.76 -19.83
C TRP A 151 -3.61 -9.30 -19.62
N LEU A 152 -4.87 -9.04 -19.25
CA LEU A 152 -5.37 -7.70 -19.00
C LEU A 152 -4.59 -7.03 -17.86
N GLN A 153 -4.25 -7.79 -16.81
CA GLN A 153 -3.39 -7.31 -15.73
C GLN A 153 -2.04 -6.79 -16.25
N ASN A 154 -1.38 -7.58 -17.11
CA ASN A 154 -0.09 -7.22 -17.71
C ASN A 154 -0.24 -6.02 -18.66
N PHE A 155 -1.26 -6.04 -19.52
CA PHE A 155 -1.55 -4.95 -20.44
C PHE A 155 -1.76 -3.61 -19.70
N LEU A 156 -2.57 -3.60 -18.65
CA LEU A 156 -2.80 -2.39 -17.84
C LEU A 156 -1.52 -1.91 -17.15
N HIS A 157 -0.67 -2.83 -16.71
CA HIS A 157 0.64 -2.50 -16.13
C HIS A 157 1.54 -1.82 -17.16
N ASP A 158 1.78 -2.46 -18.28
CA ASP A 158 2.76 -2.01 -19.27
C ASP A 158 2.29 -0.76 -20.00
N ALA A 159 1.03 -0.73 -20.44
CA ALA A 159 0.50 0.34 -21.27
C ALA A 159 0.19 1.62 -20.47
N TYR A 160 -0.22 1.50 -19.20
CA TYR A 160 -0.70 2.65 -18.41
C TYR A 160 0.14 2.96 -17.18
N ILE A 161 0.57 1.94 -16.43
CA ILE A 161 1.22 2.17 -15.14
C ILE A 161 2.70 2.48 -15.35
N VAL A 162 3.42 1.65 -16.11
CA VAL A 162 4.84 1.84 -16.41
C VAL A 162 5.06 3.10 -17.25
N SER A 163 4.17 3.37 -18.22
CA SER A 163 4.22 4.59 -19.05
C SER A 163 3.89 5.88 -18.29
N GLY A 164 3.35 5.78 -17.07
CA GLY A 164 2.89 6.90 -16.25
C GLY A 164 1.52 7.48 -16.66
N ALA A 165 0.90 6.98 -17.73
CA ALA A 165 -0.40 7.45 -18.21
C ALA A 165 -1.53 7.24 -17.18
N ALA A 166 -1.43 6.23 -16.32
CA ALA A 166 -2.39 5.94 -15.26
C ALA A 166 -2.58 7.11 -14.29
N SER A 167 -1.54 7.90 -14.01
CA SER A 167 -1.59 8.94 -12.96
C SER A 167 -2.73 9.94 -13.14
N LYS A 168 -3.09 10.30 -14.37
CA LYS A 168 -4.20 11.23 -14.67
C LYS A 168 -5.57 10.57 -14.47
N LEU A 169 -5.64 9.27 -14.69
CA LEU A 169 -6.87 8.46 -14.62
C LEU A 169 -7.25 8.11 -13.18
N LEU A 170 -6.26 8.01 -12.29
CA LEU A 170 -6.52 7.68 -10.88
C LEU A 170 -7.27 8.81 -10.15
N THR A 171 -6.99 10.06 -10.50
CA THR A 171 -7.56 11.24 -9.84
C THR A 171 -8.89 11.69 -10.44
N ALA A 172 -9.14 11.37 -11.70
CA ALA A 172 -10.36 11.76 -12.39
C ALA A 172 -11.55 10.85 -12.03
N PRO A 173 -12.79 11.37 -12.09
CA PRO A 173 -14.00 10.55 -12.09
C PRO A 173 -13.95 9.51 -13.22
N PRO A 174 -14.47 8.28 -13.01
CA PRO A 174 -14.44 7.24 -14.04
C PRO A 174 -15.05 7.69 -15.37
N GLU A 175 -16.14 8.46 -15.32
CA GLU A 175 -16.88 9.01 -16.45
C GLU A 175 -15.97 9.80 -17.40
N GLN A 176 -15.04 10.57 -16.83
CA GLN A 176 -14.12 11.44 -17.57
C GLN A 176 -12.91 10.67 -18.13
N SER A 177 -12.73 9.42 -17.73
CA SER A 177 -11.54 8.62 -17.99
C SER A 177 -11.76 7.46 -18.96
N VAL A 178 -13.02 7.14 -19.28
CA VAL A 178 -13.40 5.99 -20.13
C VAL A 178 -12.65 5.99 -21.47
N ASN A 179 -12.66 7.11 -22.18
CA ASN A 179 -12.01 7.22 -23.51
C ASN A 179 -10.47 7.27 -23.45
N ALA A 180 -9.90 7.43 -22.26
CA ALA A 180 -8.46 7.49 -22.09
C ALA A 180 -7.84 6.09 -21.94
N VAL A 181 -8.62 5.08 -21.56
CA VAL A 181 -8.18 3.68 -21.53
C VAL A 181 -8.46 3.03 -22.88
N LYS A 182 -7.50 3.17 -23.79
CA LYS A 182 -7.45 2.50 -25.11
C LYS A 182 -7.11 1.02 -24.98
N LEU A 183 -8.01 0.16 -25.43
CA LEU A 183 -7.84 -1.30 -25.49
C LEU A 183 -7.60 -1.77 -26.93
N PRO A 184 -6.95 -2.93 -27.15
CA PRO A 184 -6.75 -3.49 -28.49
C PRO A 184 -8.06 -3.62 -29.24
N ARG A 185 -8.07 -3.16 -30.50
CA ARG A 185 -9.25 -3.19 -31.36
C ARG A 185 -9.71 -4.59 -31.76
N SER A 186 -8.80 -5.55 -31.73
CA SER A 186 -9.07 -6.97 -31.96
C SER A 186 -8.10 -7.86 -31.18
N ILE A 187 -8.59 -9.04 -30.82
CA ILE A 187 -7.79 -10.12 -30.21
C ILE A 187 -7.91 -11.35 -31.10
N THR A 188 -6.78 -11.91 -31.51
CA THR A 188 -6.70 -13.24 -32.10
C THR A 188 -6.28 -14.25 -31.03
N PHE A 189 -7.15 -15.21 -30.73
CA PHE A 189 -6.81 -16.37 -29.92
C PHE A 189 -6.24 -17.46 -30.80
N LYS A 190 -5.04 -17.95 -30.45
CA LYS A 190 -4.41 -19.12 -31.05
C LYS A 190 -4.46 -20.26 -30.07
N PHE A 191 -5.07 -21.37 -30.49
CA PHE A 191 -5.21 -22.57 -29.67
C PHE A 191 -4.28 -23.68 -30.14
N GLU A 192 -3.88 -24.58 -29.24
CA GLU A 192 -3.02 -25.72 -29.60
C GLU A 192 -3.77 -26.77 -30.43
N ASN A 193 -5.04 -27.05 -30.09
CA ASN A 193 -5.84 -28.12 -30.69
C ASN A 193 -7.24 -27.65 -31.16
N ALA A 194 -7.41 -26.36 -31.44
CA ALA A 194 -8.68 -25.78 -31.88
C ALA A 194 -8.44 -24.67 -32.92
N PRO A 195 -9.42 -24.36 -33.79
CA PRO A 195 -9.26 -23.30 -34.78
C PRO A 195 -9.10 -21.93 -34.11
N ASP A 196 -8.19 -21.12 -34.63
CA ASP A 196 -7.99 -19.73 -34.20
C ASP A 196 -9.31 -18.96 -34.24
N CYS A 197 -9.49 -18.06 -33.26
CA CYS A 197 -10.67 -17.21 -33.16
C CYS A 197 -10.27 -15.75 -33.11
N VAL A 198 -10.93 -14.90 -33.90
CA VAL A 198 -10.74 -13.44 -33.84
C VAL A 198 -11.98 -12.82 -33.24
N LEU A 199 -11.80 -12.02 -32.18
CA LEU A 199 -12.86 -11.20 -31.57
C LEU A 199 -12.61 -9.72 -31.82
N GLU A 200 -13.68 -9.03 -32.24
CA GLU A 200 -13.69 -7.59 -32.51
C GLU A 200 -15.03 -6.98 -32.05
N GLY A 201 -15.09 -5.64 -32.06
CA GLY A 201 -16.33 -4.90 -31.82
C GLY A 201 -17.02 -5.25 -30.51
N LYS A 202 -18.36 -5.41 -30.54
CA LYS A 202 -19.17 -5.58 -29.33
C LYS A 202 -18.85 -6.86 -28.54
N ALA A 203 -18.56 -7.96 -29.23
CA ALA A 203 -18.19 -9.21 -28.57
C ALA A 203 -16.89 -9.04 -27.76
N LEU A 204 -15.92 -8.31 -28.31
CA LEU A 204 -14.68 -8.00 -27.63
C LEU A 204 -14.89 -7.05 -26.44
N GLU A 205 -15.78 -6.05 -26.54
CA GLU A 205 -16.12 -5.18 -25.40
C GLU A 205 -16.67 -5.96 -24.21
N VAL A 206 -17.57 -6.91 -24.47
CA VAL A 206 -18.15 -7.78 -23.43
C VAL A 206 -17.05 -8.59 -22.76
N LEU A 207 -16.12 -9.16 -23.55
CA LEU A 207 -15.03 -9.96 -23.03
C LEU A 207 -14.07 -9.14 -22.15
N TYR A 208 -13.67 -7.94 -22.58
CA TYR A 208 -12.84 -7.06 -21.75
C TYR A 208 -13.51 -6.70 -20.43
N THR A 209 -14.83 -6.49 -20.44
CA THR A 209 -15.60 -6.17 -19.25
C THR A 209 -15.63 -7.35 -18.28
N GLN A 210 -15.83 -8.56 -18.79
CA GLN A 210 -15.76 -9.79 -17.99
C GLN A 210 -14.38 -9.97 -17.35
N TRP A 211 -13.30 -9.78 -18.13
CA TRP A 211 -11.94 -9.86 -17.61
C TRP A 211 -11.63 -8.77 -16.58
N ALA A 212 -12.13 -7.55 -16.78
CA ALA A 212 -11.99 -6.45 -15.83
C ALA A 212 -12.74 -6.73 -14.53
N CYS A 213 -13.95 -7.28 -14.58
CA CYS A 213 -14.70 -7.73 -13.39
C CYS A 213 -13.93 -8.80 -12.62
N LYS A 214 -13.48 -9.87 -13.30
CA LYS A 214 -12.69 -10.96 -12.67
C LYS A 214 -11.41 -10.45 -12.02
N LEU A 215 -10.68 -9.57 -12.71
CA LEU A 215 -9.47 -8.96 -12.18
C LEU A 215 -9.79 -8.10 -10.95
N ARG A 216 -10.84 -7.27 -11.02
CA ARG A 216 -11.27 -6.41 -9.92
C ARG A 216 -11.63 -7.21 -8.68
N GLU A 217 -12.43 -8.28 -8.82
CA GLU A 217 -12.81 -9.17 -7.73
C GLU A 217 -11.58 -9.82 -7.07
N ALA A 218 -10.64 -10.33 -7.87
CA ALA A 218 -9.41 -10.91 -7.35
C ALA A 218 -8.58 -9.88 -6.55
N LEU A 219 -8.51 -8.64 -7.02
CA LEU A 219 -7.83 -7.53 -6.33
C LEU A 219 -8.49 -7.20 -4.99
N GLU A 220 -9.82 -7.11 -4.96
CA GLU A 220 -10.62 -6.84 -3.76
C GLU A 220 -10.56 -7.98 -2.73
N GLN A 221 -10.37 -9.23 -3.17
CA GLN A 221 -10.19 -10.42 -2.32
C GLN A 221 -8.78 -10.55 -1.72
N GLY A 222 -8.06 -9.44 -1.58
CA GLY A 222 -6.77 -9.39 -0.87
C GLY A 222 -5.54 -9.54 -1.77
N LYS A 223 -5.68 -9.49 -3.10
CA LYS A 223 -4.50 -9.36 -3.97
C LYS A 223 -3.98 -7.93 -4.02
N ALA A 224 -4.79 -6.91 -3.76
CA ALA A 224 -4.36 -5.53 -3.63
C ALA A 224 -4.46 -5.02 -2.17
N PRO A 225 -3.60 -4.07 -1.75
CA PRO A 225 -3.67 -3.54 -0.39
C PRO A 225 -4.95 -2.75 -0.14
N TYR A 226 -5.64 -3.09 0.93
CA TYR A 226 -6.98 -2.60 1.23
C TYR A 226 -7.07 -1.08 1.36
N LEU A 227 -6.10 -0.46 2.04
CA LEU A 227 -6.05 1.01 2.15
C LEU A 227 -5.89 1.70 0.79
N SER A 228 -5.20 1.03 -0.14
CA SER A 228 -5.02 1.55 -1.50
C SER A 228 -6.30 1.40 -2.31
N LEU A 229 -7.06 0.31 -2.11
CA LEU A 229 -8.40 0.14 -2.67
C LEU A 229 -9.35 1.23 -2.17
N LEU A 230 -9.40 1.47 -0.85
CA LEU A 230 -10.17 2.56 -0.25
C LEU A 230 -9.78 3.94 -0.81
N ASN A 231 -8.51 4.12 -1.16
CA ASN A 231 -7.97 5.36 -1.70
C ASN A 231 -7.88 5.35 -3.24
N LYS A 232 -8.86 4.74 -3.91
CA LYS A 232 -9.04 4.78 -5.38
C LYS A 232 -7.78 4.40 -6.16
N GLY A 233 -7.06 3.38 -5.69
CA GLY A 233 -5.85 2.86 -6.34
C GLY A 233 -4.56 3.63 -6.02
N THR A 234 -4.62 4.67 -5.20
CA THR A 234 -3.43 5.38 -4.72
C THR A 234 -2.94 4.76 -3.41
N VAL A 235 -1.66 4.35 -3.39
CA VAL A 235 -1.07 3.68 -2.22
C VAL A 235 -1.07 4.59 -0.99
N ILE A 236 -1.53 4.03 0.14
CA ILE A 236 -1.41 4.64 1.48
C ILE A 236 -0.21 3.99 2.20
N PRO A 237 0.97 4.63 2.20
CA PRO A 237 2.15 4.07 2.84
C PRO A 237 2.03 4.14 4.37
N VAL A 238 2.28 3.02 5.04
CA VAL A 238 2.38 2.94 6.50
C VAL A 238 3.77 2.46 6.89
N VAL A 239 4.36 3.11 7.90
CA VAL A 239 5.66 2.70 8.46
C VAL A 239 5.49 2.34 9.93
N PHE A 240 5.86 1.12 10.29
CA PHE A 240 5.85 0.61 11.65
C PHE A 240 7.23 0.77 12.28
N GLY A 241 7.28 1.39 13.44
CA GLY A 241 8.48 1.54 14.26
C GLY A 241 8.45 0.63 15.48
N PHE A 242 9.50 -0.18 15.61
CA PHE A 242 9.63 -1.19 16.65
C PHE A 242 10.71 -0.82 17.66
N GLU A 243 10.55 -1.37 18.87
CA GLU A 243 11.62 -1.49 19.85
C GLU A 243 12.84 -2.20 19.31
N LYS A 244 13.89 -2.21 20.14
CA LYS A 244 15.08 -3.02 19.90
C LYS A 244 14.68 -4.45 19.56
N LEU A 245 15.07 -4.86 18.36
CA LEU A 245 14.91 -6.19 17.84
C LEU A 245 16.29 -6.84 17.78
N ARG A 246 16.41 -8.07 18.30
CA ARG A 246 17.67 -8.83 18.33
C ARG A 246 17.64 -9.95 17.30
N ASN A 247 18.81 -10.49 16.98
CA ASN A 247 18.97 -11.70 16.16
C ASN A 247 18.30 -11.60 14.78
N LEU A 248 18.43 -10.42 14.15
CA LEU A 248 18.01 -10.22 12.77
C LEU A 248 18.95 -10.97 11.84
N SER A 249 18.39 -11.78 10.94
CA SER A 249 19.10 -12.35 9.81
C SER A 249 19.35 -11.28 8.74
N SER A 250 20.34 -11.49 7.89
CA SER A 250 20.62 -10.64 6.72
C SER A 250 20.38 -11.42 5.44
N HIS A 251 19.67 -10.81 4.48
CA HIS A 251 19.40 -11.38 3.16
C HIS A 251 19.96 -10.46 2.07
N PRO A 252 20.89 -10.93 1.22
CA PRO A 252 21.41 -10.15 0.11
C PRO A 252 20.39 -10.11 -1.04
N ILE A 253 20.01 -8.91 -1.48
CA ILE A 253 19.28 -8.68 -2.72
C ILE A 253 20.22 -8.00 -3.71
N HIS A 254 20.28 -8.55 -4.92
CA HIS A 254 21.11 -8.03 -5.99
C HIS A 254 20.30 -6.99 -6.77
N ASP A 255 20.82 -5.76 -6.85
CA ASP A 255 20.18 -4.70 -7.62
C ASP A 255 20.26 -5.04 -9.11
N HIS A 256 19.12 -5.20 -9.80
CA HIS A 256 19.12 -5.52 -11.23
C HIS A 256 19.66 -4.39 -12.10
N SER A 257 19.78 -3.17 -11.56
CA SER A 257 20.24 -1.97 -12.25
C SER A 257 21.70 -1.57 -11.94
N GLY A 258 22.39 -2.32 -11.07
CA GLY A 258 23.81 -2.08 -10.77
C GLY A 258 24.45 -3.26 -10.05
N ASN A 259 25.77 -3.47 -10.18
CA ASN A 259 26.52 -4.58 -9.55
C ASN A 259 26.60 -4.52 -8.01
N ALA A 260 25.73 -3.75 -7.35
CA ALA A 260 25.71 -3.59 -5.91
C ALA A 260 24.72 -4.58 -5.26
N THR A 261 25.20 -5.33 -4.28
CA THR A 261 24.36 -6.16 -3.41
C THR A 261 23.92 -5.35 -2.19
N LYS A 262 22.62 -5.32 -1.91
CA LYS A 262 22.04 -4.67 -0.72
C LYS A 262 21.63 -5.73 0.29
N LEU A 263 22.06 -5.59 1.55
CA LEU A 263 21.68 -6.49 2.63
C LEU A 263 20.38 -6.02 3.29
N TYR A 264 19.38 -6.88 3.39
CA TYR A 264 18.11 -6.60 4.06
C TYR A 264 18.03 -7.40 5.35
N SER A 265 17.75 -6.73 6.46
CA SER A 265 17.59 -7.42 7.74
C SER A 265 16.18 -7.97 7.84
N TYR A 266 16.01 -9.20 8.34
CA TYR A 266 14.70 -9.83 8.40
C TYR A 266 14.63 -10.88 9.53
N GLN A 267 13.40 -11.27 9.88
CA GLN A 267 13.16 -12.45 10.71
C GLN A 267 12.55 -13.56 9.87
N ASN A 268 12.99 -14.80 10.12
CA ASN A 268 12.50 -15.98 9.41
C ASN A 268 11.04 -16.32 9.79
N GLN A 269 10.62 -15.97 11.00
CA GLN A 269 9.30 -16.22 11.53
C GLN A 269 8.41 -14.98 11.47
N ASN A 270 7.11 -15.17 11.62
CA ASN A 270 6.18 -14.05 11.75
C ASN A 270 6.51 -13.28 13.05
N HIS A 271 6.52 -11.95 12.98
CA HIS A 271 6.86 -11.10 14.12
C HIS A 271 5.59 -10.48 14.72
N PRO A 272 5.18 -10.84 15.94
CA PRO A 272 4.02 -10.24 16.60
C PRO A 272 4.21 -8.74 16.84
N LEU A 273 3.17 -7.94 16.64
CA LEU A 273 3.22 -6.50 16.94
C LEU A 273 3.35 -6.25 18.46
N SER A 274 2.92 -7.20 19.29
CA SER A 274 3.16 -7.19 20.74
C SER A 274 4.62 -7.43 21.12
N GLY A 275 5.48 -7.81 20.17
CA GLY A 275 6.85 -8.23 20.40
C GLY A 275 6.97 -9.73 20.66
N GLY A 276 8.19 -10.25 20.54
CA GLY A 276 8.50 -11.65 20.80
C GLY A 276 9.71 -11.81 21.73
N ALA A 277 10.21 -13.04 21.86
CA ALA A 277 11.39 -13.35 22.68
C ALA A 277 12.65 -12.52 22.28
N ASN A 278 12.73 -12.10 21.02
CA ASN A 278 13.81 -11.26 20.50
C ASN A 278 13.53 -9.74 20.62
N GLY A 279 12.49 -9.34 21.36
CA GLY A 279 12.06 -7.95 21.52
C GLY A 279 11.18 -7.46 20.37
N GLY A 280 11.28 -6.17 20.05
CA GLY A 280 10.61 -5.55 18.91
C GLY A 280 9.11 -5.34 19.08
N LYS A 281 8.61 -4.97 20.26
CA LYS A 281 7.23 -4.49 20.39
C LYS A 281 7.01 -3.28 19.48
N LEU A 282 5.86 -3.19 18.84
CA LEU A 282 5.45 -2.03 18.06
C LEU A 282 5.30 -0.82 18.97
N LYS A 283 5.91 0.30 18.60
CA LYS A 283 5.88 1.56 19.37
C LYS A 283 5.37 2.75 18.60
N GLU A 284 5.49 2.72 17.28
CA GLU A 284 5.18 3.88 16.46
C GLU A 284 4.52 3.42 15.16
N ILE A 285 3.47 4.12 14.74
CA ILE A 285 2.92 4.07 13.39
C ILE A 285 3.12 5.44 12.78
N GLU A 286 3.86 5.49 11.67
CA GLU A 286 4.08 6.71 10.90
C GLU A 286 3.24 6.67 9.60
N VAL A 287 2.51 7.75 9.35
CA VAL A 287 1.80 8.04 8.10
C VAL A 287 2.23 9.39 7.53
N ARG A 288 1.91 9.65 6.25
CA ARG A 288 2.40 10.85 5.55
C ARG A 288 1.57 12.10 5.82
N SER A 289 0.29 11.94 6.12
CA SER A 289 -0.65 13.05 6.29
C SER A 289 -1.83 12.66 7.20
N LEU A 290 -2.59 13.65 7.66
CA LEU A 290 -3.87 13.41 8.34
C LEU A 290 -4.89 12.70 7.45
N ALA A 291 -4.87 12.97 6.15
CA ALA A 291 -5.74 12.25 5.19
C ALA A 291 -5.42 10.75 5.18
N ASP A 292 -4.14 10.40 5.21
CA ASP A 292 -3.71 8.99 5.26
C ASP A 292 -4.02 8.34 6.61
N LEU A 293 -3.93 9.10 7.71
CA LEU A 293 -4.42 8.65 9.01
C LEU A 293 -5.93 8.40 8.97
N ALA A 294 -6.72 9.30 8.38
CA ALA A 294 -8.16 9.15 8.27
C ALA A 294 -8.54 7.90 7.46
N THR A 295 -7.85 7.65 6.34
CA THR A 295 -8.04 6.40 5.57
C THR A 295 -7.65 5.16 6.36
N LEU A 296 -6.56 5.21 7.13
CA LEU A 296 -6.15 4.11 8.01
C LEU A 296 -7.22 3.82 9.07
N LEU A 297 -7.75 4.86 9.73
CA LEU A 297 -8.77 4.74 10.77
C LEU A 297 -10.11 4.24 10.22
N LEU A 298 -10.52 4.73 9.04
CA LEU A 298 -11.69 4.21 8.34
C LEU A 298 -11.50 2.72 7.98
N GLY A 299 -10.33 2.35 7.46
CA GLY A 299 -9.98 0.96 7.19
C GLY A 299 -10.01 0.09 8.44
N CYS A 300 -9.50 0.60 9.56
CA CYS A 300 -9.56 -0.04 10.87
C CYS A 300 -11.01 -0.30 11.29
N GLU A 301 -11.89 0.70 11.20
CA GLU A 301 -13.30 0.56 11.54
C GLU A 301 -14.00 -0.51 10.68
N VAL A 302 -13.82 -0.44 9.37
CA VAL A 302 -14.42 -1.40 8.42
C VAL A 302 -13.93 -2.83 8.64
N LYS A 303 -12.67 -3.01 9.07
CA LYS A 303 -12.07 -4.33 9.35
C LYS A 303 -12.13 -4.71 10.83
N SER A 304 -12.90 -3.99 11.65
CA SER A 304 -13.03 -4.22 13.10
C SER A 304 -11.67 -4.37 13.79
N THR A 305 -10.69 -3.59 13.34
CA THR A 305 -9.31 -3.55 13.82
C THR A 305 -9.12 -2.26 14.59
N GLN A 306 -8.28 -2.28 15.63
CA GLN A 306 -7.92 -1.08 16.38
C GLN A 306 -6.41 -0.86 16.32
N LEU A 307 -6.00 0.41 16.39
CA LEU A 307 -4.60 0.74 16.64
C LEU A 307 -4.27 0.32 18.08
N PRO A 308 -3.11 -0.30 18.34
CA PRO A 308 -2.73 -0.65 19.71
C PRO A 308 -2.62 0.61 20.58
N GLU A 309 -3.21 0.60 21.77
CA GLU A 309 -3.37 1.79 22.62
C GLU A 309 -2.04 2.46 23.01
N GLU A 310 -0.98 1.66 23.20
CA GLU A 310 0.34 2.15 23.59
C GLU A 310 1.18 2.69 22.42
N VAL A 311 0.67 2.63 21.19
CA VAL A 311 1.43 3.01 19.99
C VAL A 311 1.30 4.50 19.70
N LEU A 312 2.44 5.15 19.48
CA LEU A 312 2.48 6.56 19.07
C LEU A 312 2.14 6.69 17.59
N VAL A 313 1.30 7.67 17.25
CA VAL A 313 1.00 8.03 15.86
C VAL A 313 1.82 9.24 15.45
N ARG A 314 2.63 9.09 14.41
CA ARG A 314 3.51 10.11 13.85
C ARG A 314 3.03 10.53 12.46
N ILE A 315 2.79 11.81 12.26
CA ILE A 315 2.48 12.40 10.96
C ILE A 315 3.76 13.04 10.41
N LYS A 316 4.30 12.52 9.30
CA LYS A 316 5.54 13.10 8.74
C LYS A 316 5.33 14.43 8.01
N GLY A 317 4.16 14.66 7.41
CA GLY A 317 3.93 15.83 6.55
C GLY A 317 4.82 15.85 5.30
N LYS A 318 5.02 17.04 4.73
CA LYS A 318 5.88 17.26 3.55
C LYS A 318 7.35 17.05 3.91
N ARG A 319 8.24 17.11 2.91
CA ARG A 319 9.67 16.76 3.10
C ARG A 319 10.33 17.68 4.15
N GLU A 320 10.02 18.96 4.09
CA GLU A 320 10.60 20.02 4.91
C GLU A 320 9.92 20.18 6.28
N ASP A 321 8.67 19.74 6.40
CA ASP A 321 7.91 19.85 7.65
C ASP A 321 8.55 19.01 8.76
N GLN A 322 8.55 19.57 9.97
CA GLN A 322 8.78 18.76 11.16
C GLN A 322 7.63 17.76 11.31
N ALA A 323 7.94 16.59 11.84
CA ALA A 323 6.89 15.60 12.06
C ALA A 323 6.13 15.92 13.34
N GLU A 324 4.84 15.62 13.29
CA GLU A 324 3.91 15.84 14.38
C GLU A 324 3.58 14.51 15.04
N TYR A 325 3.52 14.49 16.36
CA TYR A 325 3.02 13.34 17.11
C TYR A 325 1.68 13.68 17.70
N LEU A 326 0.77 12.72 17.60
CA LEU A 326 -0.51 12.82 18.24
C LEU A 326 -0.45 12.35 19.68
N THR A 327 -0.95 13.18 20.59
CA THR A 327 -1.27 12.71 21.94
C THR A 327 -2.44 11.72 21.89
N PRO A 328 -2.58 10.83 22.91
CA PRO A 328 -3.70 9.90 22.96
C PRO A 328 -5.08 10.58 22.89
N ALA A 329 -5.24 11.73 23.54
CA ALA A 329 -6.48 12.52 23.52
C ALA A 329 -6.79 13.04 22.11
N GLN A 330 -5.80 13.65 21.44
CA GLN A 330 -5.95 14.14 20.07
C GLN A 330 -6.23 13.01 19.08
N LEU A 331 -5.57 11.86 19.21
CA LEU A 331 -5.83 10.70 18.36
C LEU A 331 -7.26 10.16 18.55
N SER A 332 -7.72 10.07 19.80
CA SER A 332 -9.08 9.64 20.13
C SER A 332 -10.12 10.59 19.53
N GLN A 333 -9.94 11.89 19.73
CA GLN A 333 -10.82 12.93 19.17
C GLN A 333 -10.82 12.91 17.63
N PHE A 334 -9.63 12.79 17.02
CA PHE A 334 -9.49 12.67 15.57
C PHE A 334 -10.24 11.46 15.02
N ARG A 335 -10.08 10.30 15.67
CA ARG A 335 -10.81 9.08 15.31
C ARG A 335 -12.32 9.29 15.42
N GLN A 336 -12.81 9.84 16.52
CA GLN A 336 -14.23 10.08 16.72
C GLN A 336 -14.81 10.98 15.62
N ARG A 337 -14.15 12.09 15.29
CA ARG A 337 -14.62 13.02 14.25
C ARG A 337 -14.57 12.39 12.85
N VAL A 338 -13.48 11.68 12.51
CA VAL A 338 -13.38 10.95 11.23
C VAL A 338 -14.49 9.92 11.07
N LEU A 339 -14.76 9.12 12.12
CA LEU A 339 -15.77 8.07 12.06
C LEU A 339 -17.20 8.62 12.09
N ALA A 340 -17.46 9.68 12.86
CA ALA A 340 -18.73 10.38 12.84
C ALA A 340 -19.03 10.92 11.44
N GLN A 341 -18.03 11.54 10.79
CA GLN A 341 -18.18 12.03 9.44
C GLN A 341 -18.42 10.89 8.44
N ALA A 342 -17.66 9.80 8.54
CA ALA A 342 -17.87 8.63 7.69
C ALA A 342 -19.29 8.05 7.85
N ALA A 343 -19.81 8.03 9.07
CA ALA A 343 -21.16 7.53 9.36
C ALA A 343 -22.28 8.40 8.77
N LEU A 344 -22.09 9.73 8.69
CA LEU A 344 -23.06 10.63 8.04
C LEU A 344 -23.28 10.31 6.56
N HIS A 345 -22.26 9.76 5.90
CA HIS A 345 -22.31 9.40 4.47
C HIS A 345 -22.56 7.90 4.24
N ALA A 346 -22.71 7.12 5.31
CA ALA A 346 -23.12 5.73 5.21
C ALA A 346 -24.62 5.64 4.87
N PRO A 347 -25.07 4.60 4.14
CA PRO A 347 -26.49 4.41 3.86
C PRO A 347 -27.25 4.23 5.19
N GLN A 348 -28.44 4.80 5.31
CA GLN A 348 -29.23 4.72 6.54
C GLN A 348 -29.38 3.26 7.00
N GLY A 349 -29.10 3.00 8.29
CA GLY A 349 -29.19 1.67 8.89
C GLY A 349 -28.10 0.67 8.46
N SER A 350 -27.11 1.08 7.66
CA SER A 350 -26.04 0.20 7.19
C SER A 350 -24.73 0.41 7.95
N SER A 351 -24.09 -0.69 8.35
CA SER A 351 -22.74 -0.65 8.90
C SER A 351 -21.71 -0.34 7.81
N LEU A 352 -20.71 0.48 8.13
CA LEU A 352 -19.54 0.70 7.25
C LEU A 352 -18.85 -0.62 6.86
N ALA A 353 -18.91 -1.64 7.72
CA ALA A 353 -18.33 -2.95 7.46
C ALA A 353 -19.00 -3.71 6.29
N LEU A 354 -20.27 -3.38 5.98
CA LEU A 354 -21.06 -4.03 4.93
C LEU A 354 -21.15 -3.19 3.65
N ALA A 355 -20.61 -1.97 3.66
CA ALA A 355 -20.63 -1.10 2.50
C ALA A 355 -19.75 -1.68 1.36
N SER A 356 -20.19 -1.50 0.12
CA SER A 356 -19.41 -1.89 -1.05
C SER A 356 -18.12 -1.05 -1.14
N MET A 357 -17.09 -1.60 -1.80
CA MET A 357 -15.82 -0.89 -1.98
C MET A 357 -16.01 0.46 -2.69
N SER A 358 -16.90 0.55 -3.68
CA SER A 358 -17.19 1.82 -4.37
C SER A 358 -17.78 2.87 -3.44
N HIS A 359 -18.67 2.47 -2.53
CA HIS A 359 -19.25 3.38 -1.54
C HIS A 359 -18.22 3.81 -0.49
N LEU A 360 -17.41 2.88 0.01
CA LEU A 360 -16.32 3.19 0.93
C LEU A 360 -15.28 4.14 0.32
N GLN A 361 -14.99 4.02 -0.99
CA GLN A 361 -14.13 4.95 -1.71
C GLN A 361 -14.74 6.36 -1.80
N GLN A 362 -16.07 6.48 -1.91
CA GLN A 362 -16.77 7.78 -1.90
C GLN A 362 -16.69 8.41 -0.50
N ILE A 363 -17.03 7.66 0.55
CA ILE A 363 -16.91 8.12 1.94
C ILE A 363 -15.48 8.57 2.25
N ASN A 364 -14.48 7.74 1.93
CA ASN A 364 -13.08 8.08 2.15
C ASN A 364 -12.66 9.35 1.39
N ALA A 365 -13.14 9.53 0.15
CA ALA A 365 -12.84 10.74 -0.61
C ALA A 365 -13.45 12.01 0.02
N ILE A 366 -14.67 11.92 0.55
CA ILE A 366 -15.34 13.03 1.25
C ILE A 366 -14.56 13.38 2.52
N VAL A 367 -14.30 12.40 3.39
CA VAL A 367 -13.53 12.61 4.63
C VAL A 367 -12.16 13.22 4.35
N ARG A 368 -11.45 12.73 3.32
CA ARG A 368 -10.12 13.25 2.95
C ARG A 368 -10.15 14.67 2.37
N SER A 369 -11.30 15.15 1.89
CA SER A 369 -11.44 16.50 1.32
C SER A 369 -11.65 17.60 2.37
N GLU A 370 -11.88 17.22 3.63
CA GLU A 370 -12.12 18.15 4.72
C GLU A 370 -10.84 18.78 5.27
N ASN A 371 -11.02 19.87 6.02
CA ASN A 371 -9.94 20.42 6.81
C ASN A 371 -9.70 19.58 8.07
N LEU A 372 -8.97 18.47 7.89
CA LEU A 372 -8.69 17.49 8.94
C LEU A 372 -7.86 18.05 10.10
N GLN A 373 -7.22 19.22 9.97
CA GLN A 373 -6.56 19.88 11.10
C GLN A 373 -7.57 20.28 12.18
N ASN A 374 -8.83 20.52 11.83
CA ASN A 374 -9.87 20.83 12.81
C ASN A 374 -10.35 19.59 13.57
N HIS A 375 -9.88 18.38 13.25
CA HIS A 375 -10.42 17.15 13.83
C HIS A 375 -9.70 16.68 15.10
N TRP A 376 -8.58 17.31 15.44
CA TRP A 376 -7.73 16.93 16.58
C TRP A 376 -7.34 18.13 17.47
N VAL A 377 -8.01 19.27 17.24
CA VAL A 377 -7.96 20.49 18.07
C VAL A 377 -9.10 20.46 19.07
#